data_AF-A0A1J4KYM2-F1
#
_entry.id   AF-A0A1J4KYM2-F1
#
_cell.length_a   1.000
_cell.length_b   1.000
_cell.length_c   1.000
_cell.angle_alpha   90.00
_cell.angle_beta   90.00
_cell.angle_gamma   90.00
#
_symmetry.space_group_name_H-M   'P 1'
#
loop_
_entity.id
_entity.type
_entity.pdbx_description
1 polymer ?
#
loop_
_entity_poly.entity_id
_entity_poly.type
_entity_poly.pdbx_seq_one_letter_code
_entity_poly.pdbx_strand_id
1 'polypeptide(L)'
;MIDFSKLPQKVMVHLIGLDNFEFISKRSGKENAKGKSNRKDLKVSNSQEFGIQGDDNNKLSQLTTYWGKINFEGNVKVSDIRFIESEISNDKITFESKLVVMDPETIRSFKSEQLVSPCESFIVLIPDEIAEGNATFKKETLVVGTDVGVLEFNPKVFSKNEIGIITSATSFKASIDQGVEKIEYPFSVTVEASLEEEIKLEFIGDNWKDLKDKFSMKMNVPNQEKVTIEKRPENVELEISSGDQGQSTGDITEDITGDNTDNDKSEDGGDGQGKKLGPGPIVGIVIACIIVVVAVIVGVVFILKRKNRDALSSSK
;
A
#
# COMPACT_ATOMS: atom_id res chain seq x y z
N MET A 1 9.43 22.71 -7.23
CA MET A 1 8.30 22.79 -6.30
C MET A 1 7.05 22.27 -7.01
N ILE A 2 6.45 21.22 -6.48
CA ILE A 2 5.19 20.64 -6.96
C ILE A 2 4.08 21.21 -6.09
N ASP A 3 3.03 21.76 -6.71
CA ASP A 3 1.90 22.37 -6.01
C ASP A 3 0.63 21.60 -6.34
N PHE A 4 0.20 20.76 -5.41
CA PHE A 4 -0.95 19.86 -5.57
C PHE A 4 -2.30 20.60 -5.53
N SER A 5 -2.34 21.80 -4.96
CA SER A 5 -3.57 22.62 -4.93
C SER A 5 -4.10 22.98 -6.32
N LYS A 6 -3.21 22.95 -7.33
CA LYS A 6 -3.52 23.29 -8.72
C LYS A 6 -4.05 22.11 -9.54
N LEU A 7 -4.15 20.92 -8.94
CA LEU A 7 -4.66 19.75 -9.64
C LEU A 7 -6.16 19.90 -9.92
N PRO A 8 -6.62 19.62 -11.16
CA PRO A 8 -8.02 19.85 -11.54
C PRO A 8 -8.98 18.88 -10.82
N GLN A 9 -8.48 17.71 -10.43
CA GLN A 9 -9.25 16.64 -9.82
C GLN A 9 -8.42 15.89 -8.78
N LYS A 10 -9.07 14.97 -8.05
CA LYS A 10 -8.37 14.08 -7.12
C LYS A 10 -7.49 13.10 -7.90
N VAL A 11 -6.25 12.90 -7.46
CA VAL A 11 -5.28 12.04 -8.13
C VAL A 11 -4.43 11.26 -7.14
N MET A 12 -3.86 10.16 -7.62
CA MET A 12 -2.76 9.45 -6.97
C MET A 12 -1.44 9.97 -7.54
N VAL A 13 -0.47 10.25 -6.67
CA VAL A 13 0.84 10.74 -7.09
C VAL A 13 1.93 9.78 -6.63
N HIS A 14 2.81 9.42 -7.57
CA HIS A 14 4.04 8.69 -7.31
C HIS A 14 5.23 9.59 -7.64
N LEU A 15 6.05 9.89 -6.65
CA LEU A 15 7.30 10.62 -6.80
C LEU A 15 8.44 9.62 -6.70
N ILE A 16 9.24 9.52 -7.75
CA ILE A 16 10.35 8.56 -7.81
C ILE A 16 11.61 9.40 -7.94
N GLY A 17 12.44 9.43 -6.90
CA GLY A 17 13.79 9.97 -7.05
C GLY A 17 14.65 8.98 -7.81
N LEU A 18 15.42 9.50 -8.76
CA LEU A 18 16.24 8.71 -9.67
C LEU A 18 17.68 8.57 -9.17
N ASP A 19 17.90 8.64 -7.85
CA ASP A 19 19.22 8.45 -7.30
C ASP A 19 19.69 7.02 -7.57
N ASN A 20 20.79 6.91 -8.31
CA ASN A 20 21.44 5.65 -8.67
C ASN A 20 20.73 4.73 -9.68
N PHE A 21 19.96 5.26 -10.63
CA PHE A 21 19.93 4.57 -11.92
C PHE A 21 21.33 4.68 -12.55
N GLU A 22 22.22 3.74 -12.22
CA GLU A 22 23.30 3.38 -13.12
C GLU A 22 22.63 2.97 -14.42
N PHE A 23 22.47 3.92 -15.35
CA PHE A 23 22.24 3.59 -16.73
C PHE A 23 23.49 2.84 -17.17
N ILE A 24 23.50 1.52 -16.96
CA ILE A 24 24.36 0.60 -17.67
C ILE A 24 23.89 0.69 -19.12
N SER A 25 24.33 1.74 -19.81
CA SER A 25 24.21 1.80 -21.24
C SER A 25 25.08 0.64 -21.73
N LYS A 26 24.44 -0.49 -22.00
CA LYS A 26 25.05 -1.57 -22.78
C LYS A 26 25.30 -0.97 -24.17
N ARG A 27 26.40 -0.23 -24.32
CA ARG A 27 27.00 0.01 -25.62
C ARG A 27 27.42 -1.36 -26.12
N SER A 28 26.51 -2.00 -26.84
CA SER A 28 26.77 -3.14 -27.73
C SER A 28 27.71 -2.64 -28.83
N GLY A 29 28.99 -2.52 -28.48
CA GLY A 29 30.06 -2.15 -29.37
C GLY A 29 31.21 -3.11 -29.11
N LYS A 30 31.39 -4.08 -30.01
CA LYS A 30 32.60 -4.89 -30.09
C LYS A 30 33.79 -3.95 -30.33
N GLU A 31 34.46 -3.50 -29.28
CA GLU A 31 35.75 -2.82 -29.43
C GLU A 31 36.81 -3.41 -28.50
N ASN A 32 37.71 -4.15 -29.14
CA ASN A 32 39.05 -4.42 -28.67
C ASN A 32 39.79 -3.09 -28.48
N ALA A 33 39.84 -2.55 -27.26
CA ALA A 33 40.72 -1.42 -26.97
C ALA A 33 41.23 -1.48 -25.52
N LYS A 34 42.52 -1.76 -25.37
CA LYS A 34 43.32 -1.56 -24.14
C LYS A 34 43.54 -0.05 -23.87
N GLY A 35 42.45 0.72 -23.83
CA GLY A 35 42.47 2.12 -23.42
C GLY A 35 42.08 2.22 -21.95
N LYS A 36 42.94 2.80 -21.11
CA LYS A 36 42.58 3.24 -19.76
C LYS A 36 41.39 4.19 -19.88
N SER A 37 40.19 3.66 -19.71
CA SER A 37 38.97 4.44 -19.62
C SER A 37 39.06 5.26 -18.34
N ASN A 38 39.29 6.57 -18.50
CA ASN A 38 38.95 7.53 -17.46
C ASN A 38 37.43 7.48 -17.30
N ARG A 39 36.93 6.49 -16.56
CA ARG A 39 35.60 6.57 -15.97
C ARG A 39 35.66 7.79 -15.07
N LYS A 40 35.11 8.91 -15.56
CA LYS A 40 34.63 9.94 -14.67
C LYS A 40 33.55 9.26 -13.86
N ASP A 41 33.91 8.83 -12.65
CA ASP A 41 32.91 8.55 -11.62
C ASP A 41 32.06 9.81 -11.58
N LEU A 42 30.82 9.72 -12.07
CA LEU A 42 29.82 10.71 -11.77
C LEU A 42 29.79 10.71 -10.24
N LYS A 43 30.39 11.73 -9.63
CA LYS A 43 30.17 12.01 -8.22
C LYS A 43 28.67 12.04 -8.06
N VAL A 44 28.14 11.00 -7.42
CA VAL A 44 26.75 10.88 -7.00
C VAL A 44 26.48 12.12 -6.16
N SER A 45 25.95 13.15 -6.82
CA SER A 45 25.62 14.40 -6.17
C SER A 45 24.28 14.18 -5.50
N ASN A 46 24.33 14.09 -4.17
CA ASN A 46 23.28 14.39 -3.21
C ASN A 46 21.85 14.23 -3.71
N SER A 47 21.18 13.20 -3.19
CA SER A 47 19.74 12.98 -3.10
C SER A 47 18.85 13.98 -3.85
N GLN A 48 18.10 13.54 -4.86
CA GLN A 48 17.08 14.37 -5.49
C GLN A 48 16.13 14.94 -4.44
N GLU A 49 16.01 16.27 -4.43
CA GLU A 49 15.16 16.98 -3.49
C GLU A 49 13.83 17.35 -4.14
N PHE A 50 12.74 16.72 -3.70
CA PHE A 50 11.39 17.10 -4.11
C PHE A 50 10.85 18.19 -3.18
N GLY A 51 10.76 19.41 -3.68
CA GLY A 51 10.00 20.48 -3.04
C GLY A 51 8.51 20.30 -3.27
N ILE A 52 7.70 20.13 -2.22
CA ILE A 52 6.24 19.92 -2.31
C ILE A 52 5.52 20.99 -1.47
N GLN A 53 4.57 21.70 -2.06
CA GLN A 53 3.68 22.58 -1.30
C GLN A 53 2.62 21.74 -0.58
N GLY A 54 2.52 21.87 0.74
CA GLY A 54 1.80 20.91 1.59
C GLY A 54 0.28 20.93 1.49
N ASP A 55 -0.33 22.08 1.24
CA ASP A 55 -1.79 22.17 1.10
C ASP A 55 -2.23 21.65 -0.28
N ASP A 56 -2.83 20.46 -0.29
CA ASP A 56 -3.31 19.80 -1.49
C ASP A 56 -4.77 20.14 -1.82
N ASN A 57 -5.50 20.88 -0.97
CA ASN A 57 -6.95 21.07 -1.06
C ASN A 57 -7.76 19.75 -1.25
N ASN A 58 -7.35 18.67 -0.57
CA ASN A 58 -7.90 17.31 -0.71
C ASN A 58 -7.84 16.76 -2.14
N LYS A 59 -6.90 17.23 -2.97
CA LYS A 59 -6.69 16.75 -4.34
C LYS A 59 -5.80 15.50 -4.41
N LEU A 60 -5.16 15.10 -3.32
CA LEU A 60 -4.44 13.84 -3.25
C LEU A 60 -5.28 12.78 -2.55
N SER A 61 -5.55 11.68 -3.25
CA SER A 61 -6.01 10.45 -2.58
C SER A 61 -4.83 9.71 -1.96
N GLN A 62 -3.69 9.72 -2.64
CA GLN A 62 -2.50 8.99 -2.26
C GLN A 62 -1.23 9.75 -2.67
N LEU A 63 -0.25 9.76 -1.78
CA LEU A 63 1.10 10.22 -2.05
C LEU A 63 2.06 9.06 -1.78
N THR A 64 2.72 8.58 -2.83
CA THR A 64 3.80 7.60 -2.71
C THR A 64 5.11 8.24 -3.12
N THR A 65 6.13 8.09 -2.29
CA THR A 65 7.50 8.47 -2.64
C THR A 65 8.43 7.28 -2.56
N TYR A 66 9.33 7.21 -3.55
CA TYR A 66 10.39 6.21 -3.65
C TYR A 66 11.72 6.94 -3.73
N TRP A 67 12.72 6.45 -3.00
CA TRP A 67 14.13 6.79 -3.15
C TRP A 67 14.40 8.29 -3.23
N GLY A 68 14.68 8.95 -2.12
CA GLY A 68 15.16 10.33 -2.20
C GLY A 68 14.92 11.16 -0.97
N LYS A 69 15.39 12.41 -1.02
CA LYS A 69 15.20 13.37 0.04
C LYS A 69 14.00 14.24 -0.30
N ILE A 70 13.01 14.28 0.58
CA ILE A 70 11.78 15.02 0.31
C ILE A 70 11.77 16.23 1.21
N ASN A 71 11.49 17.39 0.61
CA ASN A 71 11.36 18.64 1.33
C ASN A 71 9.95 19.20 1.12
N PHE A 72 9.16 19.11 2.18
CA PHE A 72 7.82 19.65 2.18
C PHE A 72 7.83 21.10 2.69
N GLU A 73 7.13 21.97 1.96
CA GLU A 73 6.85 23.34 2.31
C GLU A 73 5.42 23.45 2.86
N GLY A 74 5.30 23.31 4.18
CA GLY A 74 4.04 23.40 4.91
C GLY A 74 3.32 22.05 5.06
N ASN A 75 2.35 22.00 5.96
CA ASN A 75 1.66 20.78 6.40
C ASN A 75 1.01 20.02 5.24
N VAL A 76 1.14 18.69 5.24
CA VAL A 76 0.58 17.80 4.21
C VAL A 76 -0.64 17.09 4.74
N LYS A 77 -1.73 17.11 3.97
CA LYS A 77 -2.95 16.35 4.26
C LYS A 77 -3.25 15.42 3.09
N VAL A 78 -3.25 14.11 3.32
CA VAL A 78 -3.53 13.11 2.27
C VAL A 78 -3.99 11.81 2.92
N SER A 79 -4.99 11.15 2.32
CA SER A 79 -5.61 9.97 2.94
C SER A 79 -4.65 8.78 3.11
N ASP A 80 -3.81 8.51 2.11
CA ASP A 80 -2.80 7.43 2.10
C ASP A 80 -1.41 8.00 1.79
N ILE A 81 -0.47 7.80 2.71
CA ILE A 81 0.94 8.11 2.55
C ILE A 81 1.74 6.83 2.45
N ARG A 82 2.63 6.76 1.45
CA ARG A 82 3.62 5.70 1.33
C ARG A 82 5.00 6.31 1.15
N PHE A 83 5.89 6.09 2.08
CA PHE A 83 7.28 6.54 2.00
C PHE A 83 8.19 5.32 1.99
N ILE A 84 8.87 5.10 0.87
CA ILE A 84 9.71 3.93 0.64
C ILE A 84 11.12 4.43 0.34
N GLU A 85 12.08 4.03 1.16
CA GLU A 85 13.48 4.47 1.08
C GLU A 85 13.60 6.00 0.94
N SER A 86 12.80 6.72 1.74
CA SER A 86 12.64 8.16 1.65
C SER A 86 13.17 8.86 2.91
N GLU A 87 13.92 9.94 2.74
CA GLU A 87 14.39 10.79 3.84
C GLU A 87 13.58 12.08 3.88
N ILE A 88 12.88 12.35 5.00
CA ILE A 88 12.12 13.60 5.17
C ILE A 88 13.01 14.65 5.81
N SER A 89 13.40 15.65 5.01
CA SER A 89 14.41 16.64 5.38
C SER A 89 13.95 17.72 6.37
N ASN A 90 12.65 18.02 6.38
CA ASN A 90 12.08 19.10 7.18
C ASN A 90 11.51 18.54 8.47
N ASP A 91 12.07 18.91 9.62
CA ASP A 91 11.61 18.41 10.93
C ASP A 91 10.37 19.11 11.49
N LYS A 92 9.96 20.24 10.87
CA LYS A 92 8.77 21.00 11.26
C LYS A 92 7.54 20.63 10.45
N ILE A 93 7.70 19.78 9.43
CA ILE A 93 6.58 19.30 8.64
C ILE A 93 5.65 18.46 9.51
N THR A 94 4.35 18.57 9.24
CA THR A 94 3.37 17.65 9.81
C THR A 94 2.53 17.02 8.71
N PHE A 95 2.17 15.76 8.90
CA PHE A 95 1.34 14.93 8.05
C PHE A 95 0.03 14.61 8.77
N GLU A 96 -1.09 14.81 8.08
CA GLU A 96 -2.41 14.31 8.45
C GLU A 96 -2.81 13.23 7.46
N SER A 97 -2.86 11.97 7.91
CA SER A 97 -3.18 10.82 7.07
C SER A 97 -3.93 9.74 7.82
N LYS A 98 -4.76 8.97 7.11
CA LYS A 98 -5.47 7.82 7.67
C LYS A 98 -4.63 6.56 7.62
N LEU A 99 -3.91 6.36 6.52
CA LEU A 99 -3.02 5.22 6.28
C LEU A 99 -1.61 5.72 6.02
N VAL A 100 -0.65 5.18 6.75
CA VAL A 100 0.77 5.48 6.54
C VAL A 100 1.52 4.17 6.36
N VAL A 101 2.22 4.03 5.24
CA VAL A 101 3.11 2.91 4.93
C VAL A 101 4.54 3.43 4.88
N MET A 102 5.44 2.81 5.64
CA MET A 102 6.86 3.17 5.64
C MET A 102 7.73 1.93 5.70
N ASP A 103 8.88 1.97 5.03
CA ASP A 103 9.91 0.95 5.21
C ASP A 103 10.82 1.25 6.41
N PRO A 104 11.56 0.26 6.94
CA PRO A 104 12.43 0.46 8.09
C PRO A 104 13.42 1.61 7.96
N GLU A 105 13.96 1.87 6.76
CA GLU A 105 14.91 2.95 6.56
C GLU A 105 14.25 4.33 6.68
N THR A 106 13.07 4.51 6.07
CA THR A 106 12.29 5.74 6.26
C THR A 106 11.94 5.95 7.72
N ILE A 107 11.45 4.92 8.43
CA ILE A 107 11.01 5.05 9.84
C ILE A 107 12.14 5.52 10.75
N ARG A 108 13.39 5.08 10.52
CA ARG A 108 14.55 5.51 11.31
C ARG A 108 14.82 7.01 11.22
N SER A 109 14.51 7.62 10.08
CA SER A 109 14.67 9.06 9.85
C SER A 109 13.41 9.87 10.19
N PHE A 110 12.26 9.21 10.28
CA PHE A 110 10.97 9.82 10.54
C PHE A 110 10.77 10.14 12.01
N LYS A 111 10.43 11.39 12.32
CA LYS A 111 10.10 11.82 13.67
C LYS A 111 8.60 11.66 13.88
N SER A 112 8.19 10.94 14.92
CA SER A 112 6.77 10.67 15.16
C SER A 112 5.93 11.93 15.39
N GLU A 113 6.53 13.03 15.84
CA GLU A 113 5.89 14.35 15.97
C GLU A 113 5.49 14.95 14.61
N GLN A 114 6.04 14.43 13.51
CA GLN A 114 5.61 14.79 12.16
C GLN A 114 4.22 14.22 11.83
N LEU A 115 3.62 13.35 12.65
CA LEU A 115 2.21 12.99 12.52
C LEU A 115 1.36 13.88 13.44
N VAL A 116 0.43 14.66 12.87
CA VAL A 116 -0.44 15.59 13.64
C VAL A 116 -1.27 14.83 14.69
N SER A 117 -1.65 13.60 14.35
CA SER A 117 -2.23 12.64 15.27
C SER A 117 -1.89 11.23 14.82
N PRO A 118 -1.92 10.22 15.71
CA PRO A 118 -1.77 8.84 15.29
C PRO A 118 -2.81 8.52 14.20
N CYS A 119 -2.37 7.88 13.12
CA CYS A 119 -3.20 7.51 11.99
C CYS A 119 -4.16 6.37 12.36
N GLU A 120 -5.06 6.03 11.46
CA GLU A 120 -5.97 4.89 11.66
C GLU A 120 -5.19 3.57 11.49
N SER A 121 -4.31 3.50 10.48
CA SER A 121 -3.48 2.33 10.21
C SER A 121 -2.04 2.75 9.86
N PHE A 122 -1.08 2.12 10.53
CA PHE A 122 0.34 2.28 10.25
C PHE A 122 0.93 0.94 9.83
N ILE A 123 1.56 0.89 8.67
CA ILE A 123 2.08 -0.34 8.07
C ILE A 123 3.58 -0.22 7.86
N VAL A 124 4.33 -1.19 8.41
CA VAL A 124 5.75 -1.36 8.10
C VAL A 124 5.87 -2.19 6.83
N LEU A 125 6.41 -1.61 5.76
CA LEU A 125 6.73 -2.32 4.53
C LEU A 125 8.15 -2.89 4.64
N ILE A 126 8.26 -4.20 4.65
CA ILE A 126 9.55 -4.87 4.63
C ILE A 126 9.86 -5.27 3.17
N PRO A 127 10.80 -4.57 2.49
CA PRO A 127 11.10 -4.81 1.08
C PRO A 127 11.75 -6.17 0.82
N ASP A 128 11.84 -6.51 -0.47
CA ASP A 128 11.98 -7.86 -1.02
C ASP A 128 13.17 -8.73 -0.56
N GLU A 129 13.00 -10.05 -0.79
CA GLU A 129 13.98 -11.13 -0.67
C GLU A 129 14.42 -11.53 0.76
N ILE A 130 13.55 -11.33 1.75
CA ILE A 130 13.80 -11.85 3.09
C ILE A 130 13.18 -13.23 3.29
N ALA A 131 13.95 -14.18 3.80
CA ALA A 131 13.44 -15.52 4.09
C ALA A 131 12.60 -15.55 5.37
N GLU A 132 12.95 -14.70 6.34
CA GLU A 132 12.35 -14.68 7.67
C GLU A 132 12.04 -13.25 8.12
N GLY A 133 10.80 -13.03 8.54
CA GLY A 133 10.37 -11.81 9.23
C GLY A 133 10.00 -12.11 10.67
N ASN A 134 10.17 -11.13 11.56
CA ASN A 134 9.77 -11.28 12.96
C ASN A 134 9.15 -10.01 13.54
N ALA A 135 8.21 -10.20 14.45
CA ALA A 135 7.65 -9.16 15.31
C ALA A 135 7.80 -9.58 16.77
N THR A 136 8.48 -8.77 17.59
CA THR A 136 8.61 -8.98 19.03
C THR A 136 7.81 -7.91 19.77
N PHE A 137 6.77 -8.33 20.47
CA PHE A 137 5.93 -7.48 21.29
C PHE A 137 6.63 -7.22 22.63
N LYS A 138 6.90 -5.96 22.94
CA LYS A 138 7.38 -5.51 24.25
C LYS A 138 6.31 -4.69 24.95
N LYS A 139 6.57 -4.31 26.21
CA LYS A 139 5.59 -3.62 27.07
C LYS A 139 5.06 -2.31 26.45
N GLU A 140 5.93 -1.57 25.76
CA GLU A 140 5.59 -0.27 25.18
C GLU A 140 6.01 -0.14 23.70
N THR A 141 6.84 -1.05 23.22
CA THR A 141 7.42 -1.00 21.87
C THR A 141 7.13 -2.28 21.11
N LEU A 142 7.16 -2.16 19.78
CA LEU A 142 7.17 -3.27 18.85
C LEU A 142 8.54 -3.30 18.18
N VAL A 143 9.15 -4.47 18.14
CA VAL A 143 10.38 -4.70 17.39
C VAL A 143 10.04 -5.51 16.14
N VAL A 144 10.16 -4.88 14.97
CA VAL A 144 10.04 -5.55 13.68
C VAL A 144 11.45 -5.84 13.18
N GLY A 145 11.71 -7.10 12.85
CA GLY A 145 13.03 -7.55 12.43
C GLY A 145 12.98 -8.42 11.18
N THR A 146 14.11 -8.44 10.51
CA THR A 146 14.46 -9.29 9.38
C THR A 146 15.90 -9.77 9.57
N ASP A 147 16.38 -10.61 8.66
CA ASP A 147 17.79 -10.98 8.57
C ASP A 147 18.72 -9.81 8.21
N VAL A 148 18.21 -8.74 7.60
CA VAL A 148 18.98 -7.54 7.20
C VAL A 148 18.91 -6.39 8.20
N GLY A 149 18.01 -6.43 9.19
CA GLY A 149 17.94 -5.38 10.19
C GLY A 149 16.79 -5.46 11.18
N VAL A 150 16.83 -4.56 12.15
CA VAL A 150 15.82 -4.44 13.21
C VAL A 150 15.34 -2.99 13.30
N LEU A 151 14.05 -2.83 13.57
CA LEU A 151 13.36 -1.57 13.83
C LEU A 151 12.58 -1.70 15.14
N GLU A 152 12.84 -0.82 16.10
CA GLU A 152 12.06 -0.71 17.35
C GLU A 152 11.32 0.62 17.40
N PHE A 153 10.01 0.59 17.63
CA PHE A 153 9.19 1.81 17.70
C PHE A 153 8.02 1.65 18.67
N ASN A 154 7.41 2.77 19.08
CA ASN A 154 6.22 2.78 19.94
C ASN A 154 4.95 2.87 19.07
N PRO A 155 4.14 1.80 18.97
CA PRO A 155 3.01 1.76 18.04
C PRO A 155 1.92 2.79 18.33
N LYS A 156 1.70 3.15 19.60
CA LYS A 156 0.65 4.10 20.01
C LYS A 156 0.90 5.52 19.53
N VAL A 157 2.16 5.84 19.19
CA VAL A 157 2.50 7.15 18.64
C VAL A 157 2.12 7.22 17.16
N PHE A 158 2.13 6.08 16.47
CA PHE A 158 1.86 6.01 15.03
C PHE A 158 0.40 5.71 14.72
N SER A 159 -0.26 4.80 15.43
CA SER A 159 -1.61 4.34 15.07
C SER A 159 -2.57 4.27 16.26
N LYS A 160 -3.87 4.47 15.98
CA LYS A 160 -4.97 4.27 16.93
C LYS A 160 -5.66 2.93 16.78
N ASN A 161 -5.69 2.36 15.57
CA ASN A 161 -6.53 1.19 15.29
C ASN A 161 -5.72 -0.03 14.86
N GLU A 162 -4.77 0.11 13.93
CA GLU A 162 -4.08 -1.05 13.37
C GLU A 162 -2.60 -0.80 13.14
N ILE A 163 -1.79 -1.80 13.46
CA ILE A 163 -0.38 -1.88 13.10
C ILE A 163 -0.20 -3.07 12.17
N GLY A 164 0.22 -2.79 10.95
CA GLY A 164 0.42 -3.79 9.92
C GLY A 164 1.90 -4.02 9.61
N ILE A 165 2.20 -5.19 9.06
CA ILE A 165 3.45 -5.49 8.36
C ILE A 165 3.09 -6.01 6.98
N ILE A 166 3.71 -5.47 5.93
CA ILE A 166 3.71 -6.07 4.59
C ILE A 166 5.10 -6.67 4.37
N THR A 167 5.19 -7.92 3.92
CA THR A 167 6.46 -8.62 3.74
C THR A 167 6.34 -9.71 2.68
N SER A 168 7.44 -10.05 1.99
CA SER A 168 7.55 -11.25 1.15
C SER A 168 8.08 -12.48 1.92
N ALA A 169 8.32 -12.37 3.23
CA ALA A 169 8.82 -13.48 4.03
C ALA A 169 7.84 -14.65 4.10
N THR A 170 8.31 -15.83 3.71
CA THR A 170 7.55 -17.08 3.82
C THR A 170 7.60 -17.66 5.23
N SER A 171 8.53 -17.23 6.09
CA SER A 171 8.53 -17.55 7.51
C SER A 171 8.37 -16.29 8.36
N PHE A 172 7.37 -16.26 9.23
CA PHE A 172 7.09 -15.15 10.13
C PHE A 172 7.07 -15.62 11.59
N LYS A 173 7.82 -14.94 12.46
CA LYS A 173 7.88 -15.22 13.90
C LYS A 173 7.22 -14.12 14.72
N ALA A 174 6.20 -14.48 15.49
CA ALA A 174 5.58 -13.60 16.48
C ALA A 174 6.12 -13.95 17.87
N SER A 175 6.91 -13.06 18.47
CA SER A 175 7.57 -13.25 19.77
C SER A 175 7.01 -12.29 20.82
N ILE A 176 6.99 -12.68 22.09
CA ILE A 176 6.55 -11.82 23.19
C ILE A 176 7.59 -11.76 24.32
N ASP A 177 7.97 -10.55 24.70
CA ASP A 177 8.93 -10.30 25.77
C ASP A 177 8.32 -10.54 27.16
N GLN A 178 9.20 -10.71 28.16
CA GLN A 178 8.77 -10.88 29.55
C GLN A 178 8.08 -9.61 30.08
N GLY A 179 7.01 -9.80 30.85
CA GLY A 179 6.28 -8.70 31.50
C GLY A 179 5.30 -7.96 30.60
N VAL A 180 5.04 -8.49 29.40
CA VAL A 180 3.96 -8.01 28.53
C VAL A 180 2.65 -8.62 28.99
N GLU A 181 1.82 -7.83 29.67
CA GLU A 181 0.51 -8.26 30.17
C GLU A 181 -0.64 -7.91 29.22
N LYS A 182 -0.41 -7.00 28.26
CA LYS A 182 -1.43 -6.49 27.34
C LYS A 182 -0.78 -5.96 26.06
N ILE A 183 -1.43 -6.22 24.92
CA ILE A 183 -1.12 -5.61 23.62
C ILE A 183 -2.36 -4.81 23.21
N GLU A 184 -2.25 -3.48 23.14
CA GLU A 184 -3.40 -2.57 23.01
C GLU A 184 -3.75 -2.18 21.59
N TYR A 185 -3.19 -2.86 20.60
CA TYR A 185 -3.40 -2.58 19.19
C TYR A 185 -3.63 -3.89 18.43
N PRO A 186 -4.66 -3.95 17.57
CA PRO A 186 -4.76 -4.93 16.50
C PRO A 186 -3.49 -4.98 15.65
N PHE A 187 -3.07 -6.20 15.34
CA PHE A 187 -1.87 -6.44 14.55
C PHE A 187 -2.21 -7.24 13.29
N SER A 188 -1.68 -6.82 12.15
CA SER A 188 -1.83 -7.55 10.89
C SER A 188 -0.51 -7.83 10.21
N VAL A 189 -0.46 -8.95 9.51
CA VAL A 189 0.66 -9.33 8.64
C VAL A 189 0.08 -9.68 7.27
N THR A 190 0.55 -9.01 6.24
CA THR A 190 0.23 -9.31 4.85
C THR A 190 1.48 -9.88 4.19
N VAL A 191 1.38 -11.12 3.73
CA VAL A 191 2.46 -11.83 3.06
C VAL A 191 2.26 -11.75 1.54
N GLU A 192 3.18 -11.08 0.85
CA GLU A 192 3.23 -10.95 -0.60
C GLU A 192 4.12 -12.05 -1.20
N ALA A 193 3.65 -13.29 -1.10
CA ALA A 193 4.32 -14.49 -1.61
C ALA A 193 3.63 -15.02 -2.89
N SER A 194 4.25 -16.00 -3.54
CA SER A 194 3.60 -16.76 -4.62
C SER A 194 2.49 -17.67 -4.06
N LEU A 195 1.46 -17.96 -4.86
CA LEU A 195 0.34 -18.85 -4.47
C LEU A 195 0.77 -20.27 -4.10
N GLU A 196 1.94 -20.70 -4.58
CA GLU A 196 2.46 -22.05 -4.37
C GLU A 196 3.36 -22.19 -3.14
N GLU A 197 3.84 -21.06 -2.61
CA GLU A 197 4.79 -21.03 -1.49
C GLU A 197 4.12 -21.42 -0.17
N GLU A 198 4.84 -22.22 0.63
CA GLU A 198 4.43 -22.55 1.99
C GLU A 198 4.76 -21.39 2.91
N ILE A 199 3.78 -20.95 3.69
CA ILE A 199 3.93 -19.84 4.61
C ILE A 199 3.88 -20.38 6.03
N LYS A 200 4.88 -20.08 6.85
CA LYS A 200 4.99 -20.53 8.23
C LYS A 200 4.81 -19.35 9.18
N LEU A 201 3.86 -19.45 10.09
CA LEU A 201 3.72 -18.56 11.25
C LEU A 201 4.11 -19.31 12.53
N GLU A 202 5.14 -18.86 13.23
CA GLU A 202 5.58 -19.45 14.50
C GLU A 202 5.42 -18.45 15.64
N PHE A 203 4.80 -18.89 16.74
CA PHE A 203 4.74 -18.13 17.98
C PHE A 203 5.88 -18.53 18.92
N ILE A 204 6.63 -17.54 19.40
CA ILE A 204 7.82 -17.73 20.23
C ILE A 204 7.61 -17.11 21.62
N GLY A 205 8.04 -17.85 22.65
CA GLY A 205 8.06 -17.41 24.05
C GLY A 205 6.88 -17.94 24.87
N ASP A 206 7.12 -18.23 26.15
CA ASP A 206 6.06 -18.74 27.04
C ASP A 206 5.19 -17.63 27.64
N ASN A 207 5.57 -16.36 27.46
CA ASN A 207 4.89 -15.21 28.09
C ASN A 207 3.54 -14.88 27.43
N TRP A 208 3.16 -15.54 26.32
CA TRP A 208 1.83 -15.36 25.71
C TRP A 208 0.69 -15.71 26.69
N LYS A 209 0.96 -16.62 27.64
CA LYS A 209 0.02 -17.00 28.70
C LYS A 209 -0.22 -15.89 29.73
N ASP A 210 0.69 -14.92 29.81
CA ASP A 210 0.65 -13.83 30.79
C ASP A 210 -0.22 -12.65 30.29
N LEU A 211 -0.67 -12.70 29.03
CA LEU A 211 -1.63 -11.74 28.48
C LEU A 211 -2.97 -11.85 29.23
N LYS A 212 -3.43 -10.71 29.75
CA LYS A 212 -4.72 -10.59 30.46
C LYS A 212 -5.91 -10.64 29.52
N ASP A 213 -5.73 -10.10 28.31
CA ASP A 213 -6.73 -10.04 27.26
C ASP A 213 -6.26 -10.87 26.07
N LYS A 214 -7.20 -11.39 25.27
CA LYS A 214 -6.84 -12.07 24.02
C LYS A 214 -6.22 -11.08 23.04
N PHE A 215 -5.10 -11.47 22.44
CA PHE A 215 -4.47 -10.73 21.37
C PHE A 215 -5.09 -11.11 20.02
N SER A 216 -5.54 -10.12 19.26
CA SER A 216 -6.09 -10.32 17.91
C SER A 216 -5.01 -10.06 16.86
N MET A 217 -4.75 -11.08 16.04
CA MET A 217 -3.81 -11.05 14.94
C MET A 217 -4.52 -11.44 13.64
N LYS A 218 -4.32 -10.64 12.59
CA LYS A 218 -4.78 -10.96 11.24
C LYS A 218 -3.61 -11.33 10.34
N MET A 219 -3.79 -12.34 9.50
CA MET A 219 -2.78 -12.74 8.53
C MET A 219 -3.43 -12.83 7.14
N ASN A 220 -3.04 -11.92 6.25
CA ASN A 220 -3.44 -11.95 4.86
C ASN A 220 -2.37 -12.68 4.06
N VAL A 221 -2.75 -13.75 3.37
CA VAL A 221 -1.84 -14.56 2.57
C VAL A 221 -2.42 -14.81 1.18
N PRO A 222 -1.60 -15.17 0.18
CA PRO A 222 -2.10 -15.54 -1.15
C PRO A 222 -2.97 -16.79 -1.11
N ASN A 223 -2.60 -17.76 -0.28
CA ASN A 223 -3.25 -19.06 -0.19
C ASN A 223 -3.27 -19.57 1.26
N GLN A 224 -4.42 -19.48 1.93
CA GLN A 224 -4.59 -19.94 3.31
C GLN A 224 -4.32 -21.43 3.52
N GLU A 225 -4.50 -22.28 2.49
CA GLU A 225 -4.26 -23.73 2.59
C GLU A 225 -2.77 -24.07 2.71
N LYS A 226 -1.89 -23.12 2.36
CA LYS A 226 -0.43 -23.24 2.44
C LYS A 226 0.15 -22.68 3.74
N VAL A 227 -0.70 -22.23 4.67
CA VAL A 227 -0.25 -21.67 5.95
C VAL A 227 -0.09 -22.75 6.99
N THR A 228 1.12 -22.89 7.52
CA THR A 228 1.43 -23.71 8.69
C THR A 228 1.56 -22.81 9.92
N ILE A 229 0.83 -23.14 10.99
CA ILE A 229 0.90 -22.42 12.26
C ILE A 229 1.59 -23.31 13.29
N GLU A 230 2.64 -22.79 13.92
CA GLU A 230 3.38 -23.47 14.97
C GLU A 230 3.22 -22.78 16.32
N LYS A 231 3.03 -23.59 17.38
CA LYS A 231 3.01 -23.15 18.79
C LYS A 231 1.97 -22.06 19.11
N ARG A 232 0.82 -22.06 18.43
CA ARG A 232 -0.25 -21.08 18.66
C ARG A 232 -0.66 -21.04 20.14
N PRO A 233 -0.49 -19.90 20.84
CA PRO A 233 -0.94 -19.74 22.21
C PRO A 233 -2.46 -19.65 22.33
N GLU A 234 -3.02 -20.07 23.46
CA GLU A 234 -4.47 -19.99 23.72
C GLU A 234 -5.00 -18.55 23.77
N ASN A 235 -4.15 -17.61 24.20
CA ASN A 235 -4.48 -16.18 24.30
C ASN A 235 -4.36 -15.42 22.97
N VAL A 236 -4.21 -16.13 21.83
CA VAL A 236 -4.12 -15.51 20.50
C VAL A 236 -5.30 -15.90 19.62
N GLU A 237 -6.09 -14.91 19.22
CA GLU A 237 -7.09 -15.00 18.17
C GLU A 237 -6.45 -14.67 16.83
N LEU A 238 -6.21 -15.70 16.03
CA LEU A 238 -5.63 -15.59 14.69
C LEU A 238 -6.74 -15.74 13.65
N GLU A 239 -6.91 -14.71 12.83
CA GLU A 239 -7.71 -14.72 11.60
C GLU A 239 -6.77 -14.83 10.40
N ILE A 240 -7.00 -15.83 9.54
CA ILE A 240 -6.26 -15.98 8.28
C ILE A 240 -7.24 -15.74 7.14
N SER A 241 -6.88 -14.82 6.25
CA SER A 241 -7.64 -14.50 5.04
C SER A 241 -6.77 -14.72 3.82
N SER A 242 -7.35 -15.35 2.80
CA SER A 242 -6.78 -15.29 1.47
C SER A 242 -6.98 -13.88 0.93
N GLY A 243 -5.90 -13.16 0.64
CA GLY A 243 -5.98 -11.96 -0.17
C GLY A 243 -6.41 -12.36 -1.56
N ASP A 244 -7.55 -11.84 -2.05
CA ASP A 244 -7.89 -11.97 -3.46
C ASP A 244 -6.74 -11.33 -4.25
N GLN A 245 -5.84 -12.16 -4.80
CA GLN A 245 -4.81 -11.70 -5.75
C GLN A 245 -5.45 -11.11 -7.03
N GLY A 246 -6.77 -11.21 -7.16
CA GLY A 246 -7.57 -10.40 -8.07
C GLY A 246 -7.72 -8.96 -7.57
N GLN A 247 -6.70 -8.14 -7.81
CA GLN A 247 -6.90 -6.72 -8.14
C GLN A 247 -7.43 -5.83 -7.00
N SER A 248 -6.65 -5.59 -5.92
CA SER A 248 -6.86 -4.39 -5.08
C SER A 248 -5.58 -3.84 -4.46
N THR A 249 -4.62 -3.48 -5.33
CA THR A 249 -3.85 -2.24 -5.16
C THR A 249 -4.50 -1.08 -5.93
N GLY A 250 -5.74 -1.27 -6.43
CA GLY A 250 -6.53 -0.24 -7.06
C GLY A 250 -7.48 0.41 -6.06
N ASP A 251 -7.13 1.64 -5.67
CA ASP A 251 -8.08 2.72 -5.38
C ASP A 251 -9.16 2.38 -4.34
N ILE A 252 -8.87 2.65 -3.05
CA ILE A 252 -9.90 2.88 -2.04
C ILE A 252 -10.49 4.28 -2.31
N THR A 253 -11.18 4.44 -3.43
CA THR A 253 -12.08 5.55 -3.68
C THR A 253 -13.49 5.06 -3.36
N GLU A 254 -13.87 5.16 -2.09
CA GLU A 254 -15.29 5.23 -1.74
C GLU A 254 -15.91 6.39 -2.53
N ASP A 255 -16.89 6.04 -3.35
CA ASP A 255 -17.68 6.90 -4.22
C ASP A 255 -18.42 7.96 -3.38
N ILE A 256 -17.83 9.14 -3.25
CA ILE A 256 -18.53 10.35 -2.80
C ILE A 256 -18.78 11.21 -4.04
N THR A 257 -19.70 10.75 -4.89
CA THR A 257 -20.35 11.61 -5.87
C THR A 257 -21.47 12.37 -5.16
N GLY A 258 -21.15 13.57 -4.66
CA GLY A 258 -22.12 14.57 -4.26
C GLY A 258 -22.77 15.18 -5.51
N ASP A 259 -23.95 14.68 -5.85
CA ASP A 259 -24.81 15.29 -6.87
C ASP A 259 -25.61 16.43 -6.24
N ASN A 260 -25.15 17.66 -6.46
CA ASN A 260 -25.93 18.87 -6.25
C ASN A 260 -26.84 19.06 -7.46
N THR A 261 -28.09 18.62 -7.34
CA THR A 261 -29.16 19.11 -8.19
C THR A 261 -30.30 19.65 -7.33
N ASP A 262 -30.36 20.98 -7.24
CA ASP A 262 -31.55 21.73 -6.83
C ASP A 262 -32.70 21.40 -7.78
N ASN A 263 -33.81 20.85 -7.24
CA ASN A 263 -35.16 21.27 -7.64
C ASN A 263 -36.25 20.71 -6.71
N ASP A 264 -36.92 21.67 -6.07
CA ASP A 264 -38.31 21.74 -5.61
C ASP A 264 -39.17 20.47 -5.43
N LYS A 265 -39.57 20.31 -4.15
CA LYS A 265 -40.92 19.99 -3.64
C LYS A 265 -41.68 18.81 -4.25
N SER A 266 -41.80 17.74 -3.46
CA SER A 266 -43.09 17.11 -3.12
C SER A 266 -42.93 16.29 -1.83
N GLU A 267 -43.88 16.48 -0.92
CA GLU A 267 -44.04 15.74 0.34
C GLU A 267 -44.36 14.26 0.06
N ASP A 268 -43.78 13.32 0.81
CA ASP A 268 -44.51 12.41 1.72
C ASP A 268 -43.52 11.42 2.39
N GLY A 269 -43.80 11.05 3.63
CA GLY A 269 -42.85 10.46 4.59
C GLY A 269 -42.43 9.00 4.36
N GLY A 270 -41.33 8.62 5.01
CA GLY A 270 -40.92 7.23 5.14
C GLY A 270 -39.53 7.07 5.76
N ASP A 271 -39.48 6.55 7.00
CA ASP A 271 -38.30 6.28 7.81
C ASP A 271 -37.15 5.58 7.07
N GLY A 272 -35.95 6.18 7.17
CA GLY A 272 -34.71 5.68 6.61
C GLY A 272 -34.08 4.56 7.46
N GLN A 273 -34.32 3.31 7.06
CA GLN A 273 -33.38 2.20 7.31
C GLN A 273 -32.64 1.90 6.01
N GLY A 274 -31.35 2.27 5.95
CA GLY A 274 -30.45 1.94 4.85
C GLY A 274 -30.29 0.43 4.71
N LYS A 275 -31.12 -0.19 3.87
CA LYS A 275 -30.97 -1.59 3.47
C LYS A 275 -29.75 -1.69 2.56
N LYS A 276 -28.66 -2.24 3.09
CA LYS A 276 -27.54 -2.75 2.29
C LYS A 276 -28.12 -3.62 1.18
N LEU A 277 -27.89 -3.22 -0.07
CA LEU A 277 -28.31 -4.00 -1.23
C LEU A 277 -27.56 -5.33 -1.17
N GLY A 278 -28.33 -6.43 -1.05
CA GLY A 278 -27.75 -7.76 -1.09
C GLY A 278 -27.00 -8.01 -2.41
N PRO A 279 -26.24 -9.10 -2.52
CA PRO A 279 -25.45 -9.40 -3.73
C PRO A 279 -26.28 -9.63 -5.02
N GLY A 280 -27.61 -9.75 -4.92
CA GLY A 280 -28.50 -10.03 -6.05
C GLY A 280 -28.52 -8.95 -7.15
N PRO A 281 -28.77 -7.67 -6.84
CA PRO A 281 -28.75 -6.58 -7.82
C PRO A 281 -27.40 -6.39 -8.54
N ILE A 282 -26.28 -6.66 -7.87
CA ILE A 282 -24.93 -6.48 -8.44
C ILE A 282 -24.71 -7.47 -9.59
N VAL A 283 -25.14 -8.73 -9.45
CA VAL A 283 -25.02 -9.76 -10.49
C VAL A 283 -25.83 -9.39 -11.75
N GLY A 284 -26.98 -8.74 -11.58
CA GLY A 284 -27.83 -8.31 -12.70
C GLY A 284 -27.16 -7.27 -13.60
N ILE A 285 -26.44 -6.31 -13.01
CA ILE A 285 -25.75 -5.25 -13.75
C ILE A 285 -24.60 -5.84 -14.60
N VAL A 286 -23.84 -6.78 -14.04
CA VAL A 286 -22.70 -7.40 -14.73
C VAL A 286 -23.16 -8.17 -15.99
N ILE A 287 -24.27 -8.92 -15.90
CA ILE A 287 -24.80 -9.67 -17.05
C ILE A 287 -25.27 -8.71 -18.16
N ALA A 288 -25.90 -7.59 -17.81
CA ALA A 288 -26.34 -6.59 -18.79
C ALA A 288 -25.16 -5.98 -19.55
N CYS A 289 -24.06 -5.65 -18.85
CA CYS A 289 -22.86 -5.12 -19.49
C CYS A 289 -22.23 -6.09 -20.50
N ILE A 290 -22.17 -7.39 -20.18
CA ILE A 290 -21.62 -8.41 -21.09
C ILE A 290 -22.41 -8.48 -22.41
N ILE A 291 -23.75 -8.42 -22.33
CA ILE A 291 -24.61 -8.47 -23.52
C ILE A 291 -24.38 -7.26 -24.43
N VAL A 292 -24.20 -6.07 -23.84
CA VAL A 292 -23.93 -4.84 -24.60
C VAL A 292 -22.59 -4.92 -25.33
N VAL A 293 -21.53 -5.40 -24.67
CA VAL A 293 -20.21 -5.56 -25.29
C VAL A 293 -20.27 -6.52 -26.48
N VAL A 294 -20.96 -7.65 -26.34
CA VAL A 294 -21.14 -8.62 -27.44
C VAL A 294 -21.89 -7.98 -28.62
N ALA A 295 -22.95 -7.21 -28.36
CA ALA A 295 -23.70 -6.51 -29.40
C ALA A 295 -22.84 -5.48 -30.16
N VAL A 296 -21.99 -4.72 -29.45
CA VAL A 296 -21.07 -3.76 -30.06
C VAL A 296 -20.04 -4.46 -30.96
N ILE A 297 -19.45 -5.57 -30.49
CA ILE A 297 -18.48 -6.34 -31.29
C ILE A 297 -19.13 -6.87 -32.57
N VAL A 298 -20.34 -7.43 -32.48
CA VAL A 298 -21.09 -7.91 -33.65
C VAL A 298 -21.39 -6.76 -34.62
N GLY A 299 -21.79 -5.59 -34.10
CA GLY A 299 -22.04 -4.39 -34.90
C GLY A 299 -20.79 -3.92 -35.66
N VAL A 300 -19.64 -3.84 -34.98
CA VAL A 300 -18.36 -3.43 -35.59
C VAL A 300 -17.94 -4.43 -36.67
N VAL A 301 -18.00 -5.74 -36.40
CA VAL A 301 -17.65 -6.78 -37.37
C VAL A 301 -18.57 -6.74 -38.60
N PHE A 302 -19.87 -6.49 -38.40
CA PHE A 302 -20.82 -6.38 -39.50
C PHE A 302 -20.55 -5.16 -40.39
N ILE A 303 -20.26 -4.00 -39.79
CA ILE A 303 -19.92 -2.77 -40.53
C ILE A 303 -18.60 -2.93 -41.30
N LEU A 304 -17.57 -3.52 -40.69
CA LEU A 304 -16.28 -3.76 -41.35
C LEU A 304 -16.41 -4.76 -42.51
N LYS A 305 -17.19 -5.84 -42.34
CA LYS A 305 -17.48 -6.78 -43.43
C LYS A 305 -18.27 -6.14 -44.57
N ARG A 306 -19.18 -5.21 -44.29
CA ARG A 306 -19.92 -4.48 -45.32
C ARG A 306 -19.00 -3.56 -46.14
N LYS A 307 -18.14 -2.78 -45.48
CA LYS A 307 -17.19 -1.88 -46.16
C LYS A 307 -16.22 -2.62 -47.10
N ASN A 308 -15.78 -3.82 -46.73
CA ASN A 308 -14.86 -4.60 -47.58
C ASN A 308 -15.52 -5.19 -48.84
N ARG A 309 -16.85 -5.32 -48.89
CA ARG A 309 -17.55 -5.79 -50.10
C ARG A 309 -17.68 -4.68 -51.14
N ASP A 310 -17.85 -3.43 -50.71
CA ASP A 310 -17.94 -2.28 -51.60
C ASP A 310 -16.57 -1.91 -52.21
N ALA A 311 -15.47 -2.21 -51.52
CA ALA A 311 -14.11 -2.04 -52.04
C ALA A 311 -13.74 -3.09 -53.12
N LEU A 312 -14.34 -4.29 -53.08
CA LEU A 312 -14.05 -5.36 -54.04
C LEU A 312 -14.85 -5.24 -55.35
N SER A 313 -16.00 -4.54 -55.34
CA SER A 313 -16.85 -4.34 -56.52
C SER A 313 -16.43 -3.15 -57.38
N SER A 314 -15.62 -2.22 -56.86
CA SER A 314 -15.08 -1.08 -57.63
C SER A 314 -13.76 -1.40 -58.38
N SER A 315 -13.31 -2.66 -58.37
CA SER A 315 -12.07 -3.13 -59.02
C SER A 315 -12.35 -4.07 -60.22
N LYS A 316 -13.52 -3.97 -60.85
CA LYS A 316 -13.84 -4.67 -62.10
C LYS A 316 -14.29 -3.71 -63.18
#